data_AF-A0A6L5FUZ0-F1
#
_entry.id   AF-A0A6L5FUZ0-F1
#
_cell.length_a   1.000
_cell.length_b   1.000
_cell.length_c   1.000
_cell.angle_alpha   90.00
_cell.angle_beta   90.00
_cell.angle_gamma   90.00
#
_symmetry.space_group_name_H-M   'P 1'
#
loop_
_entity.id
_entity.type
_entity.pdbx_description
1 polymer ?
#
loop_
_entity_poly.entity_id
_entity_poly.type
_entity_poly.pdbx_seq_one_letter_code
_entity_poly.pdbx_strand_id
1 'polypeptide(L)' 'HDIVHIENLGGQIDEVLDQKVWFGCFPWRFQGGEAAFCRAVAWID' A
#
# COMPACT_ATOMS: atom_id res chain seq x y z
N HIS A 1 8.91 -4.22 -16.14
CA HIS A 1 7.82 -3.37 -16.61
C HIS A 1 6.60 -3.42 -15.69
N ASP A 2 6.65 -4.15 -14.56
CA ASP A 2 5.47 -4.40 -13.72
C ASP A 2 5.70 -3.95 -12.28
N ILE A 3 5.99 -2.65 -12.10
CA ILE A 3 6.08 -2.05 -10.78
C ILE A 3 4.66 -1.63 -10.38
N VAL A 4 4.16 -2.23 -9.30
CA VAL A 4 2.90 -1.80 -8.69
C VAL A 4 3.16 -0.51 -7.92
N HIS A 5 2.36 0.52 -8.19
CA HIS A 5 2.43 1.81 -7.52
C HIS A 5 1.17 2.05 -6.68
N ILE A 6 1.34 2.69 -5.53
CA ILE A 6 0.25 3.19 -4.68
C ILE A 6 0.40 4.70 -4.62
N GLU A 7 -0.62 5.40 -5.08
CA GLU A 7 -0.69 6.86 -5.07
C GLU A 7 -1.67 7.35 -3.99
N ASN A 8 -1.48 8.59 -3.53
CA ASN A 8 -2.24 9.19 -2.42
C ASN A 8 -2.19 8.39 -1.12
N LEU A 9 -1.07 7.71 -0.84
CA LEU A 9 -0.87 7.00 0.42
C LEU A 9 -0.84 8.02 1.58
N GLY A 10 -1.69 7.79 2.57
CA GLY A 10 -1.75 8.57 3.82
C GLY A 10 -1.86 7.64 5.03
N GLY A 11 -2.16 8.21 6.19
CA GLY A 11 -2.21 7.49 7.47
C GLY A 11 -1.02 7.86 8.36
N GLN A 12 -0.60 6.92 9.21
CA GLN A 12 0.45 7.08 10.21
C GLN A 12 1.86 6.94 9.60
N ILE A 13 2.15 7.64 8.49
CA ILE A 13 3.45 7.51 7.78
C ILE A 13 4.62 7.92 8.68
N ASP A 14 4.42 8.97 9.48
CA ASP A 14 5.45 9.47 10.40
C ASP A 14 5.89 8.44 11.44
N GLU A 15 5.04 7.46 11.76
CA GLU A 15 5.35 6.41 12.74
C GLU A 15 6.33 5.36 12.19
N VAL A 16 6.51 5.29 10.87
CA VAL A 16 7.32 4.26 10.19
C VAL A 16 8.48 4.83 9.37
N LEU A 17 8.75 6.14 9.45
CA LEU A 17 9.89 6.77 8.79
C LEU A 17 11.20 6.16 9.27
N ASP A 18 12.13 5.93 8.33
CA ASP A 18 13.45 5.32 8.58
C ASP A 18 13.41 3.93 9.23
N GLN A 19 12.25 3.25 9.18
CA GLN A 19 12.07 1.92 9.72
C GLN A 19 11.85 0.89 8.62
N LYS A 20 12.40 -0.30 8.83
CA LYS A 20 12.03 -1.47 8.02
C LYS A 20 10.74 -2.03 8.58
N VAL A 21 9.67 -2.00 7.79
CA VAL A 21 8.36 -2.53 8.15
C VAL A 21 7.93 -3.65 7.21
N TRP A 22 7.05 -4.53 7.69
CA TRP A 22 6.25 -5.35 6.81
C TRP A 22 5.13 -4.50 6.22
N PHE A 23 5.06 -4.43 4.90
CA PHE A 23 4.06 -3.63 4.19
C PHE A 23 3.13 -4.50 3.36
N GLY A 24 1.83 -4.33 3.53
CA GLY A 24 0.79 -5.06 2.81
C GLY A 24 -0.14 -4.13 2.04
N CYS A 25 -0.50 -4.54 0.83
CA CYS A 25 -1.47 -3.87 -0.03
C CYS A 25 -2.63 -4.82 -0.34
N PHE A 26 -3.85 -4.42 0.04
CA PHE A 26 -5.08 -5.19 -0.15
C PHE A 26 -6.03 -4.43 -1.09
N PRO A 27 -5.86 -4.56 -2.42
CA PRO A 27 -6.71 -3.89 -3.40
C PRO A 27 -8.07 -4.55 -3.52
N TRP A 28 -9.07 -3.78 -3.95
CA TRP A 28 -10.30 -4.35 -4.44
C TRP A 28 -10.07 -5.09 -5.76
N ARG A 29 -10.68 -6.27 -5.92
CA ARG A 29 -10.48 -7.12 -7.11
C ARG A 29 -11.57 -6.84 -8.14
N PHE A 30 -11.21 -6.18 -9.23
CA PHE A 30 -12.07 -5.99 -10.41
C PHE A 30 -11.61 -6.88 -11.56
N GLN A 31 -12.55 -7.29 -12.43
CA GLN A 31 -12.19 -7.91 -13.70
C GLN A 31 -11.90 -6.81 -14.73
N GLY A 32 -10.74 -6.88 -15.40
CA GLY A 32 -10.36 -5.92 -16.45
C GLY A 32 -10.04 -4.49 -15.97
N GLY A 33 -9.83 -4.29 -14.67
CA GLY A 33 -9.44 -2.98 -14.12
C GLY A 33 -7.93 -2.74 -14.22
N GLU A 34 -7.55 -1.51 -14.57
CA GLU A 34 -6.15 -1.07 -14.63
C GLU A 34 -5.63 -0.55 -13.28
N ALA A 35 -6.52 -0.11 -12.38
CA ALA A 35 -6.23 0.34 -11.02
C ALA A 35 -7.38 0.03 -10.06
N ALA A 36 -7.08 -0.04 -8.76
CA ALA A 36 -8.08 -0.25 -7.71
C ALA A 36 -7.68 0.51 -6.45
N PHE A 37 -8.68 1.00 -5.71
CA PHE A 37 -8.44 1.44 -4.34
C PHE A 37 -7.97 0.25 -3.49
N CYS A 38 -7.13 0.53 -2.50
CA CYS A 38 -6.59 -0.49 -1.62
C CYS A 38 -6.62 -0.07 -0.16
N ARG A 39 -6.60 -1.07 0.73
CA ARG A 39 -6.17 -0.88 2.12
C ARG A 39 -4.68 -1.15 2.18
N ALA A 40 -3.88 -0.14 2.51
CA ALA A 40 -2.47 -0.29 2.84
C ALA A 40 -2.30 -0.44 4.35
N VAL A 41 -1.41 -1.34 4.77
CA VAL A 41 -1.10 -1.61 6.19
C VAL A 41 0.40 -1.76 6.35
N ALA A 42 0.97 -1.11 7.35
CA ALA A 42 2.30 -1.38 7.86
C ALA A 42 2.16 -2.11 9.21
N TRP A 43 2.85 -3.23 9.38
CA TRP A 43 3.00 -3.87 10.68
C TRP A 43 4.29 -3.37 11.34
N ILE A 44 4.14 -2.96 12.60
CA ILE A 44 5.20 -2.48 13.46
C ILE A 44 5.32 -3.53 14.57
N ASP A 45 6.33 -4.39 14.45
CA ASP A 45 6.68 -5.44 15.41
C ASP A 45 8.12 -5.24 15.89
#